data_AF-A0AAD8JEV3-F1
#
_entry.id   AF-A0AAD8JEV3-F1
#
_cell.length_a   1.000
_cell.length_b   1.000
_cell.length_c   1.000
_cell.angle_alpha   90.00
_cell.angle_beta   90.00
_cell.angle_gamma   90.00
#
_symmetry.space_group_name_H-M   'P 1'
#
loop_
_entity.id
_entity.type
_entity.pdbx_description
1 polymer ?
#
loop_
_entity_poly.entity_id
_entity_poly.type
_entity_poly.pdbx_seq_one_letter_code
_entity_poly.pdbx_strand_id
1 'polypeptide(L)'
;MKSNAITTLIKKNRLPGGSLENHLFRRGVQPIPWATRVHIATDVARGISFLHNLDSNVIYRDLKASNILLDSDFNAKLSDFGYARAGPSGDRTHVSTRVVGTKGYAAPEYVATVALMGGQYPKKEAQAVASLAYQCLDFDPKLRSSMLDVVGKLEQIPLAKNVSRTLQVKQEHNSKTRTKSSR
;
A
#
# COMPACT_ATOMS: atom_id res chain seq x y z
N MET A 1 13.42 25.27 -10.08
CA MET A 1 13.29 24.34 -11.24
C MET A 1 13.37 22.84 -10.91
N LYS A 2 13.59 22.39 -9.64
CA LYS A 2 13.71 20.95 -9.30
C LYS A 2 12.41 20.24 -8.85
N SER A 3 11.33 20.98 -8.56
CA SER A 3 10.07 20.41 -8.01
C SER A 3 9.13 19.79 -9.07
N ASN A 4 9.18 20.25 -10.32
CA ASN A 4 8.29 19.75 -11.38
C ASN A 4 8.71 18.39 -11.96
N ALA A 5 9.97 17.97 -11.78
CA ALA A 5 10.45 16.69 -12.31
C ALA A 5 9.84 15.50 -11.55
N ILE A 6 9.75 15.58 -10.22
CA ILE A 6 9.18 14.50 -9.37
C ILE A 6 7.68 14.34 -9.65
N THR A 7 6.95 15.45 -9.75
CA THR A 7 5.51 15.45 -10.07
C THR A 7 5.22 14.96 -11.50
N THR A 8 6.11 15.25 -12.45
CA THR A 8 5.95 14.84 -13.87
C THR A 8 6.34 13.38 -14.10
N LEU A 9 7.32 12.83 -13.37
CA LEU A 9 7.73 11.43 -13.46
C LEU A 9 6.68 10.45 -12.91
N ILE A 10 5.95 10.84 -11.85
CA ILE A 10 4.91 9.98 -11.25
C ILE A 10 3.58 10.08 -12.01
N LYS A 11 3.26 11.23 -12.62
CA LYS A 11 2.04 11.41 -13.43
C LYS A 11 1.96 10.55 -14.70
N LYS A 12 3.09 9.98 -15.18
CA LYS A 12 3.15 9.28 -16.49
C LYS A 12 3.46 7.78 -16.44
N ASN A 13 3.79 7.20 -15.29
CA ASN A 13 4.14 5.77 -15.22
C ASN A 13 2.97 4.92 -14.71
N ARG A 14 2.22 4.32 -15.64
CA ARG A 14 1.44 3.12 -15.33
C ARG A 14 2.45 2.01 -15.08
N LEU A 15 2.68 1.66 -13.82
CA LEU A 15 3.45 0.46 -13.50
C LEU A 15 2.73 -0.76 -14.12
N PRO A 16 3.48 -1.80 -14.55
CA PRO A 16 2.91 -2.93 -15.29
C PRO A 16 1.83 -3.70 -14.51
N GLY A 17 1.89 -3.69 -13.16
CA GLY A 17 0.86 -4.26 -12.31
C GLY A 17 -0.41 -3.41 -12.18
N GLY A 18 -0.42 -2.17 -12.64
CA GLY A 18 -1.59 -1.26 -12.54
C GLY A 18 -1.88 -0.84 -11.10
N SER A 19 -3.09 -0.33 -10.84
CA SER A 19 -3.52 0.09 -9.50
C SER A 19 -3.91 -1.09 -8.61
N LEU A 20 -3.67 -0.97 -7.30
CA LEU A 20 -4.12 -1.94 -6.29
C LEU A 20 -5.64 -2.17 -6.35
N GLU A 21 -6.41 -1.14 -6.68
CA GLU A 21 -7.87 -1.23 -6.92
C GLU A 21 -8.23 -2.33 -7.93
N ASN A 22 -7.42 -2.50 -8.99
CA ASN A 22 -7.66 -3.54 -10.00
C ASN A 22 -7.50 -4.95 -9.44
N HIS A 23 -6.68 -5.13 -8.41
CA HIS A 23 -6.43 -6.42 -7.76
C HIS A 23 -7.37 -6.70 -6.58
N LEU A 24 -8.05 -5.67 -6.07
CA LEU A 24 -8.97 -5.81 -4.92
C LEU A 24 -10.44 -5.92 -5.34
N PHE A 25 -10.86 -5.20 -6.38
CA PHE A 25 -12.30 -5.00 -6.65
C PHE A 25 -12.77 -5.45 -8.04
N ARG A 26 -11.86 -5.84 -8.94
CA ARG A 26 -12.29 -6.41 -10.22
C ARG A 26 -12.92 -7.79 -9.99
N ARG A 27 -13.91 -8.14 -10.80
CA ARG A 27 -14.49 -9.49 -10.77
C ARG A 27 -13.49 -10.49 -11.36
N GLY A 28 -13.37 -11.66 -10.74
CA GLY A 28 -12.56 -12.77 -11.25
C GLY A 28 -11.05 -12.68 -11.03
N VAL A 29 -10.56 -11.68 -10.29
CA VAL A 29 -9.14 -11.64 -9.86
C VAL A 29 -8.93 -12.56 -8.66
N GLN A 30 -7.81 -13.27 -8.69
CA GLN A 30 -7.37 -14.08 -7.56
C GLN A 30 -7.00 -13.19 -6.38
N PRO A 31 -7.41 -13.53 -5.14
CA PRO A 31 -7.01 -12.77 -3.96
C PRO A 31 -5.49 -12.67 -3.85
N ILE A 32 -4.98 -11.46 -3.62
CA ILE A 32 -3.55 -11.25 -3.34
C ILE A 32 -3.18 -12.07 -2.08
N PRO A 33 -2.08 -12.86 -2.09
CA PRO A 33 -1.61 -13.59 -0.92
C PRO A 33 -1.36 -12.68 0.28
N TRP A 34 -1.58 -13.18 1.50
CA TRP A 34 -1.42 -12.39 2.73
C TRP A 34 -0.06 -11.69 2.84
N ALA A 35 1.04 -12.43 2.62
CA ALA A 35 2.39 -11.88 2.69
C ALA A 35 2.58 -10.70 1.72
N THR A 36 2.02 -10.81 0.51
CA THR A 36 2.05 -9.74 -0.49
C THR A 36 1.20 -8.54 -0.07
N ARG A 37 0.07 -8.74 0.64
CA ARG A 37 -0.72 -7.64 1.19
C ARG A 37 0.04 -6.87 2.26
N VAL A 38 0.71 -7.58 3.16
CA VAL A 38 1.55 -6.95 4.19
C VAL A 38 2.71 -6.22 3.53
N HIS A 39 3.38 -6.80 2.52
CA HIS A 39 4.41 -6.14 1.72
C HIS A 39 3.93 -4.81 1.12
N ILE A 40 2.78 -4.83 0.43
CA ILE A 40 2.17 -3.62 -0.16
C ILE A 40 1.88 -2.58 0.92
N ALA A 41 1.33 -2.98 2.08
CA ALA A 41 1.05 -2.06 3.19
C ALA A 41 2.35 -1.43 3.73
N THR A 42 3.42 -2.22 3.85
CA THR A 42 4.74 -1.75 4.28
C THR A 42 5.32 -0.74 3.29
N ASP A 43 5.27 -1.02 1.99
CA ASP A 43 5.75 -0.10 0.94
C ASP A 43 4.97 1.23 0.94
N VAL A 44 3.64 1.17 1.11
CA VAL A 44 2.80 2.36 1.25
C VAL A 44 3.19 3.16 2.50
N ALA A 45 3.34 2.50 3.65
CA ALA A 45 3.75 3.15 4.89
C ALA A 45 5.14 3.79 4.78
N ARG A 46 6.10 3.14 4.12
CA ARG A 46 7.43 3.70 3.81
C ARG A 46 7.31 4.94 2.92
N GLY A 47 6.48 4.88 1.88
CA GLY A 47 6.24 6.02 0.99
C GLY A 47 5.68 7.23 1.73
N ILE A 48 4.70 7.03 2.61
CA ILE A 48 4.12 8.11 3.42
C ILE A 48 5.12 8.61 4.47
N SER A 49 5.84 7.70 5.13
CA SER A 49 6.90 8.04 6.09
C SER A 49 7.97 8.93 5.45
N PHE A 50 8.41 8.58 4.24
CA PHE A 50 9.35 9.39 3.47
C PHE A 50 8.83 10.81 3.25
N LEU A 51 7.56 10.96 2.83
CA LEU A 51 6.95 12.28 2.59
C LEU A 51 6.89 13.14 3.86
N HIS A 52 6.55 12.53 5.01
CA HIS A 52 6.48 13.22 6.29
C HIS A 52 7.86 13.66 6.81
N ASN A 53 8.92 12.94 6.45
CA ASN A 53 10.30 13.24 6.86
C ASN A 53 11.03 14.20 5.90
N LEU A 54 10.39 14.68 4.83
CA LEU A 54 10.95 15.77 4.02
C LEU A 54 10.94 17.09 4.82
N ASP A 55 11.86 18.00 4.53
CA ASP A 55 11.90 19.33 5.16
C ASP A 55 10.57 20.10 5.04
N SER A 56 9.82 19.85 3.96
CA SER A 56 8.49 20.43 3.72
C SER A 56 7.33 19.68 4.36
N ASN A 57 7.60 18.57 5.07
CA ASN A 57 6.64 17.67 5.71
C ASN A 57 5.39 17.40 4.83
N VAL A 58 5.57 16.70 3.71
CA VAL A 58 4.52 16.61 2.68
C VAL A 58 3.37 15.73 3.17
N ILE A 59 2.16 16.29 3.24
CA ILE A 59 0.92 15.58 3.55
C ILE A 59 0.27 15.12 2.25
N TYR A 60 0.14 13.81 2.05
CA TYR A 60 -0.34 13.21 0.79
C TYR A 60 -1.86 13.38 0.54
N ARG A 61 -2.67 13.25 1.59
CA ARG A 61 -4.13 13.53 1.65
C ARG A 61 -5.10 12.72 0.78
N ASP A 62 -4.67 11.98 -0.24
CA ASP A 62 -5.57 11.14 -1.06
C ASP A 62 -5.10 9.67 -1.12
N LEU A 63 -4.99 9.06 0.07
CA LEU A 63 -4.65 7.64 0.18
C LEU A 63 -5.85 6.77 -0.16
N LYS A 64 -5.76 6.07 -1.29
CA LYS A 64 -6.78 5.13 -1.78
C LYS A 64 -6.17 4.06 -2.67
N ALA A 65 -6.86 2.93 -2.84
CA ALA A 65 -6.37 1.80 -3.65
C ALA A 65 -6.12 2.17 -5.12
N SER A 66 -6.85 3.14 -5.68
CA SER A 66 -6.65 3.64 -7.05
C SER A 66 -5.33 4.40 -7.22
N ASN A 67 -4.83 5.02 -6.15
CA ASN A 67 -3.60 5.81 -6.16
C ASN A 67 -2.36 5.01 -5.73
N ILE A 68 -2.51 3.71 -5.43
CA ILE A 68 -1.39 2.80 -5.16
C ILE A 68 -1.12 2.03 -6.44
N LEU A 69 0.03 2.25 -7.07
CA LEU A 69 0.47 1.53 -8.26
C LEU A 69 1.40 0.38 -7.89
N LEU A 70 1.29 -0.73 -8.59
CA LEU A 70 2.07 -1.95 -8.38
C LEU A 70 2.93 -2.23 -9.61
N ASP A 71 4.20 -2.59 -9.41
CA ASP A 71 5.03 -3.18 -10.47
C ASP A 71 4.78 -4.69 -10.63
N SER A 72 5.59 -5.36 -11.47
CA SER A 72 5.44 -6.79 -11.77
C SER A 72 5.69 -7.68 -10.54
N ASP A 73 6.42 -7.18 -9.55
CA ASP A 73 6.81 -7.90 -8.34
C ASP A 73 5.95 -7.51 -7.14
N PHE A 74 4.85 -6.76 -7.38
CA PHE A 74 3.96 -6.23 -6.35
C PHE A 74 4.63 -5.23 -5.39
N ASN A 75 5.72 -4.56 -5.79
CA ASN A 75 6.21 -3.41 -5.04
C ASN A 75 5.26 -2.23 -5.25
N ALA A 76 4.88 -1.58 -4.15
CA ALA A 76 3.88 -0.54 -4.17
C ALA A 76 4.50 0.86 -4.23
N LYS A 77 3.89 1.75 -5.03
CA LYS A 77 4.28 3.16 -5.12
C LYS A 77 3.06 4.06 -5.04
N LEU A 78 3.21 5.16 -4.29
CA LEU A 78 2.21 6.23 -4.27
C LEU A 78 2.20 6.94 -5.62
N SER A 79 1.00 7.24 -6.13
CA SER A 79 0.78 8.01 -7.35
C SER A 79 -0.14 9.21 -7.07
N ASP A 80 -0.49 10.00 -8.09
CA ASP A 80 -1.43 11.14 -7.96
C ASP A 80 -1.22 12.04 -6.72
N PHE A 81 -0.21 12.90 -6.79
CA PHE A 81 0.07 13.91 -5.77
C PHE A 81 -0.77 15.18 -5.94
N GLY A 82 -1.87 15.14 -6.71
CA GLY A 82 -2.69 16.32 -7.00
C GLY A 82 -3.26 17.01 -5.76
N TYR A 83 -3.49 16.24 -4.69
CA TYR A 83 -3.95 16.73 -3.40
C TYR A 83 -2.84 16.91 -2.36
N ALA A 84 -1.58 16.58 -2.67
CA ALA A 84 -0.50 16.72 -1.72
C ALA A 84 -0.22 18.19 -1.38
N ARG A 85 0.21 18.44 -0.13
CA ARG A 85 0.54 19.78 0.38
C ARG A 85 1.75 19.73 1.30
N ALA A 86 2.51 20.82 1.34
CA ALA A 86 3.48 21.02 2.40
C ALA A 86 2.77 21.07 3.76
N GLY A 87 3.39 20.48 4.75
CA GLY A 87 2.93 20.48 6.13
C GLY A 87 3.12 21.84 6.78
N PRO A 88 2.71 21.99 8.04
CA PRO A 88 2.96 23.21 8.79
C PRO A 88 4.46 23.49 8.88
N SER A 89 4.84 24.77 8.82
CA SER A 89 6.22 25.23 9.04
C SER A 89 6.28 26.18 10.23
N GLY A 90 7.37 26.13 11.00
CA GLY A 90 7.53 26.90 12.24
C GLY A 90 6.60 26.40 13.35
N ASP A 91 6.04 27.32 14.14
CA ASP A 91 5.19 26.98 15.32
C ASP A 91 3.75 26.55 14.96
N ARG A 92 3.44 26.42 13.67
CA ARG A 92 2.10 26.01 13.23
C ARG A 92 1.96 24.51 13.41
N THR A 93 0.87 24.09 14.03
CA THR A 93 0.56 22.65 14.23
C THR A 93 -0.44 22.11 13.20
N HIS A 94 -1.08 22.99 12.40
CA HIS A 94 -2.17 22.62 11.50
C HIS A 94 -2.09 23.40 10.17
N VAL A 95 -2.51 22.76 9.08
CA VAL A 95 -2.70 23.40 7.77
C VAL A 95 -4.21 23.59 7.53
N SER A 96 -4.71 24.83 7.61
CA SER A 96 -6.09 25.13 7.22
C SER A 96 -6.23 24.96 5.71
N THR A 97 -6.94 23.91 5.29
CA THR A 97 -7.21 23.64 3.88
C THR A 97 -8.67 23.27 3.68
N ARG A 98 -9.23 23.54 2.50
CA ARG A 98 -10.55 23.00 2.11
C ARG A 98 -10.53 21.48 2.29
N VAL A 99 -11.61 20.92 2.81
CA VAL A 99 -11.78 19.48 2.94
C VAL A 99 -11.68 18.85 1.55
N VAL A 100 -10.65 18.02 1.37
CA VAL A 100 -10.38 17.28 0.12
C VAL A 100 -10.02 15.85 0.49
N GLY A 101 -10.39 14.90 -0.37
CA GLY A 101 -10.21 13.47 -0.14
C GLY A 101 -11.39 12.67 -0.68
N THR A 102 -11.19 11.38 -0.95
CA THR A 102 -12.25 10.51 -1.45
C THR A 102 -13.18 10.04 -0.31
N LYS A 103 -14.50 10.28 -0.43
CA LYS A 103 -15.51 9.90 0.57
C LYS A 103 -15.60 8.36 0.65
N GLY A 104 -15.48 7.79 1.85
CA GLY A 104 -15.58 6.33 2.08
C GLY A 104 -14.32 5.63 2.63
N TYR A 105 -13.21 6.35 2.83
CA TYR A 105 -11.96 5.79 3.41
C TYR A 105 -11.82 5.97 4.94
N ALA A 106 -12.92 6.33 5.64
CA ALA A 106 -13.02 6.28 7.09
C ALA A 106 -14.04 5.19 7.46
N ALA A 107 -13.60 4.16 8.18
CA ALA A 107 -14.41 2.96 8.42
C ALA A 107 -15.24 3.08 9.72
N PRO A 108 -16.55 2.78 9.70
CA PRO A 108 -17.30 2.49 10.93
C PRO A 108 -17.51 0.99 11.21
N GLU A 109 -17.40 0.07 10.24
CA GLU A 109 -17.54 -1.37 10.54
C GLU A 109 -16.57 -2.27 9.75
N TYR A 110 -15.36 -2.42 10.30
CA TYR A 110 -14.30 -3.29 9.77
C TYR A 110 -14.67 -4.79 9.66
N VAL A 111 -15.86 -5.20 10.08
CA VAL A 111 -16.35 -6.59 10.07
C VAL A 111 -16.69 -7.07 8.65
N ALA A 112 -17.11 -6.18 7.73
CA ALA A 112 -17.47 -6.58 6.37
C ALA A 112 -16.25 -6.99 5.51
N THR A 113 -15.05 -6.45 5.78
CA THR A 113 -13.84 -6.76 5.02
C THR A 113 -13.31 -8.18 5.33
N VAL A 114 -13.61 -8.72 6.52
CA VAL A 114 -13.23 -10.09 6.91
C VAL A 114 -13.91 -11.14 6.03
N ALA A 115 -15.11 -10.85 5.50
CA ALA A 115 -15.85 -11.73 4.60
C ALA A 115 -15.32 -11.70 3.15
N LEU A 116 -14.83 -10.54 2.66
CA LEU A 116 -14.24 -10.40 1.31
C LEU A 116 -12.83 -11.01 1.19
N MET A 117 -12.31 -11.49 2.31
CA MET A 117 -10.93 -11.91 2.49
C MET A 117 -10.78 -13.46 2.46
N GLY A 118 -11.83 -14.24 2.17
CA GLY A 118 -11.68 -15.65 1.78
C GLY A 118 -11.02 -16.59 2.80
N GLY A 119 -10.91 -16.20 4.08
CA GLY A 119 -10.64 -17.11 5.19
C GLY A 119 -9.20 -17.66 5.34
N GLN A 120 -8.19 -17.13 4.65
CA GLN A 120 -6.80 -17.64 4.75
C GLN A 120 -5.81 -16.59 5.26
N TYR A 121 -5.93 -16.19 6.52
CA TYR A 121 -4.92 -15.36 7.19
C TYR A 121 -4.51 -15.95 8.53
N PRO A 122 -3.24 -15.83 8.91
CA PRO A 122 -2.81 -16.12 10.28
C PRO A 122 -3.51 -15.14 11.23
N LYS A 123 -4.41 -15.65 12.09
CA LYS A 123 -5.24 -14.82 12.98
C LYS A 123 -4.44 -13.79 13.79
N LYS A 124 -3.28 -14.22 14.31
CA LYS A 124 -2.38 -13.37 15.11
C LYS A 124 -1.80 -12.20 14.31
N GLU A 125 -1.40 -12.46 13.06
CA GLU A 125 -0.86 -11.42 12.16
C GLU A 125 -1.98 -10.47 11.71
N ALA A 126 -3.14 -11.01 11.34
CA ALA A 126 -4.30 -10.22 10.96
C ALA A 126 -4.77 -9.30 12.11
N GLN A 127 -4.77 -9.80 13.35
CA GLN A 127 -5.05 -8.98 14.54
C GLN A 127 -4.02 -7.87 14.72
N ALA A 128 -2.72 -8.14 14.55
CA ALA A 128 -1.69 -7.11 14.66
C ALA A 128 -1.87 -6.01 13.61
N VAL A 129 -2.13 -6.37 12.35
CA VAL A 129 -2.41 -5.41 11.27
C VAL A 129 -3.70 -4.62 11.53
N ALA A 130 -4.75 -5.27 12.05
CA ALA A 130 -6.00 -4.58 12.39
C ALA A 130 -5.81 -3.56 13.53
N SER A 131 -5.07 -3.92 14.58
CA SER A 131 -4.72 -3.00 15.67
C SER A 131 -3.92 -1.80 15.18
N LEU A 132 -2.97 -2.03 14.26
CA LEU A 132 -2.23 -0.97 13.58
C LEU A 132 -3.13 -0.03 12.78
N ALA A 133 -4.06 -0.60 12.00
CA ALA A 133 -5.01 0.19 11.22
C ALA A 133 -5.90 1.05 12.13
N TYR A 134 -6.36 0.49 13.26
CA TYR A 134 -7.15 1.22 14.24
C TYR A 134 -6.36 2.42 14.82
N GLN A 135 -5.10 2.20 15.20
CA GLN A 135 -4.22 3.28 15.66
C GLN A 135 -4.01 4.37 14.58
N CYS A 136 -3.93 4.00 13.30
CA CYS A 136 -3.79 4.99 12.22
C CYS A 136 -5.08 5.80 11.99
N LEU A 137 -6.24 5.22 12.31
CA LEU A 137 -7.57 5.79 12.11
C LEU A 137 -8.11 6.50 13.36
N ASP A 138 -7.31 6.65 14.41
CA ASP A 138 -7.74 7.27 15.66
C ASP A 138 -8.33 8.67 15.42
N PHE A 139 -9.43 8.99 16.11
CA PHE A 139 -10.07 10.28 15.99
C PHE A 139 -9.16 11.41 16.49
N ASP A 140 -8.37 11.15 17.54
CA ASP A 140 -7.37 12.07 18.04
C ASP A 140 -6.08 11.99 17.20
N PRO A 141 -5.70 13.05 16.46
CA PRO A 141 -4.47 13.06 15.67
C PRO A 141 -3.21 12.80 16.49
N LYS A 142 -3.20 13.09 17.79
CA LYS A 142 -2.05 12.87 18.68
C LYS A 142 -1.86 11.40 19.06
N LEU A 143 -2.94 10.60 19.00
CA LEU A 143 -2.90 9.16 19.30
C LEU A 143 -2.57 8.33 18.06
N ARG A 144 -2.55 8.94 16.87
CA ARG A 144 -2.17 8.25 15.64
C ARG A 144 -0.68 7.90 15.67
N SER A 145 -0.38 6.64 15.37
CA SER A 145 1.01 6.20 15.22
C SER A 145 1.69 6.94 14.07
N SER A 146 2.97 7.29 14.25
CA SER A 146 3.76 7.83 13.15
C SER A 146 3.92 6.77 12.06
N MET A 147 4.03 7.16 10.79
CA MET A 147 4.26 6.19 9.71
C MET A 147 5.60 5.47 9.86
N LEU A 148 6.57 6.05 10.59
CA LEU A 148 7.81 5.37 10.98
C LEU A 148 7.53 4.18 11.92
N ASP A 149 6.71 4.39 12.95
CA ASP A 149 6.30 3.32 13.88
C ASP A 149 5.47 2.25 13.16
N VAL A 150 4.60 2.65 12.23
CA VAL A 150 3.81 1.73 11.41
C VAL A 150 4.73 0.85 10.57
N VAL A 151 5.73 1.41 9.90
CA VAL A 151 6.74 0.63 9.15
C VAL A 151 7.45 -0.34 10.08
N GLY A 152 7.96 0.13 11.21
CA GLY A 152 8.67 -0.72 12.18
C GLY A 152 7.80 -1.89 12.66
N LYS A 153 6.53 -1.64 13.00
CA LYS A 153 5.61 -2.70 13.43
C LYS A 153 5.24 -3.67 12.30
N LEU A 154 5.04 -3.20 11.07
CA LEU A 154 4.74 -4.05 9.91
C LEU A 154 5.92 -4.96 9.55
N GLU A 155 7.15 -4.48 9.64
CA GLU A 155 8.36 -5.27 9.38
C GLU A 155 8.61 -6.37 10.41
N GLN A 156 8.09 -6.20 11.63
CA GLN A 156 8.16 -7.22 12.69
C GLN A 156 7.07 -8.29 12.59
N ILE A 157 6.12 -8.17 11.66
CA ILE A 157 5.11 -9.21 11.45
C ILE A 157 5.83 -10.42 10.83
N PRO A 158 5.84 -11.59 11.52
CA PRO A 158 6.52 -12.76 11.01
C PRO A 158 5.73 -13.32 9.83
N LEU A 159 6.04 -12.86 8.61
CA LEU A 159 5.44 -13.40 7.42
C LEU A 159 5.90 -14.84 7.24
N ALA A 160 4.97 -15.80 7.36
CA ALA A 160 5.24 -17.18 7.00
C ALA A 160 5.93 -17.21 5.63
N LYS A 161 7.15 -17.76 5.59
CA LYS A 161 8.04 -17.79 4.42
C LYS A 161 7.41 -18.58 3.26
N ASN A 162 6.47 -17.98 2.54
CA ASN A 162 5.93 -18.52 1.29
C ASN A 162 6.34 -17.68 0.06
N VAL A 163 7.10 -16.61 0.26
CA VAL A 163 7.55 -15.73 -0.83
C VAL A 163 8.57 -16.45 -1.74
N SER A 164 9.35 -17.41 -1.23
CA SER A 164 10.42 -18.03 -2.01
C SER A 164 10.02 -19.28 -2.82
N ARG A 165 8.94 -20.00 -2.47
CA ARG A 165 8.59 -21.25 -3.18
C ARG A 165 7.72 -21.05 -4.42
N THR A 166 6.79 -20.09 -4.40
CA THR A 166 5.82 -19.96 -5.51
C THR A 166 6.43 -19.33 -6.78
N LEU A 167 7.52 -18.58 -6.66
CA LEU A 167 8.24 -18.00 -7.81
C LEU A 167 9.18 -18.99 -8.51
N GLN A 168 9.66 -20.04 -7.84
CA GLN A 168 10.49 -21.07 -8.47
C GLN A 168 9.67 -22.12 -9.24
N VAL A 169 8.47 -22.46 -8.77
CA VAL A 169 7.64 -23.49 -9.42
C VAL A 169 7.19 -23.07 -10.84
N LYS A 170 7.06 -21.77 -11.11
CA LYS A 170 6.64 -21.26 -12.43
C LYS A 170 7.76 -21.23 -13.47
N GLN A 171 9.03 -21.28 -13.06
CA GLN A 171 10.16 -21.34 -14.00
C GLN A 171 10.55 -22.77 -14.41
N GLU A 172 10.29 -23.79 -13.59
CA GLU A 172 10.59 -25.19 -13.95
C GLU A 172 9.51 -25.85 -14.84
N HIS A 173 8.25 -25.39 -14.79
CA HIS A 173 7.18 -25.98 -15.60
C HIS A 173 7.15 -25.47 -17.05
N ASN A 174 7.78 -24.32 -17.35
CA ASN A 174 7.78 -23.75 -18.70
C ASN A 174 8.98 -24.19 -19.56
N SER A 175 9.94 -24.93 -19.00
CA SER A 175 11.10 -25.47 -19.71
C SER A 175 10.93 -26.93 -20.15
N LYS A 176 9.87 -27.63 -19.71
CA LYS A 176 9.64 -29.06 -20.02
C LYS A 176 8.62 -29.34 -21.14
N THR A 177 7.97 -28.32 -21.72
CA THR A 177 6.93 -28.52 -22.76
C THR A 177 7.35 -28.13 -24.18
N ARG A 178 8.63 -27.83 -24.45
CA ARG A 178 9.06 -27.30 -25.77
C ARG A 178 10.08 -28.15 -26.55
N THR A 179 10.23 -29.44 -26.26
CA THR A 179 11.17 -30.34 -26.99
C THR A 179 10.60 -31.70 -27.40
N LYS A 180 9.28 -31.82 -27.66
CA LYS A 180 8.73 -32.98 -28.39
C LYS A 180 7.74 -32.55 -29.46
N SER A 181 8.25 -32.06 -30.60
CA SER A 181 7.58 -32.19 -31.89
C SER A 181 8.55 -31.85 -33.03
N SER A 182 9.22 -32.87 -33.55
CA SER A 182 9.80 -32.92 -34.90
C SER A 182 10.24 -34.36 -35.15
N ARG A 183 9.28 -35.20 -35.54
CA ARG A 183 9.51 -36.34 -36.43
C ARG A 183 8.99 -35.94 -37.79
#